data_AF-J7J0K1-F1
#
_entry.id   AF-J7J0K1-F1
#
_cell.length_a   1.000
_cell.length_b   1.000
_cell.length_c   1.000
_cell.angle_alpha   90.00
_cell.angle_beta   90.00
_cell.angle_gamma   90.00
#
_symmetry.space_group_name_H-M   'P 1'
#
loop_
_entity.id
_entity.type
_entity.pdbx_description
1 polymer ?
#
loop_
_entity_poly.entity_id
_entity_poly.type
_entity_poly.pdbx_seq_one_letter_code
_entity_poly.pdbx_strand_id
1 'polypeptide(L)'
;MSVDEKVLHKVRALLNLARNGGDPESNEAKSALLMAQRFMAENGIDELEINTSREADYKKEILDDYATEFEKLSWWKKSLGKVIAQNFRCYSYLNKCNGYTRLAFMGLKEDAEIAVIAFKFATDSIRLGADLFMKNYRMEYLKLEGQRPSLTQQRGVRNNYVEGWISGLEAQYAQQVSKEGWGLVLVKDALVIQTYKNMELGRGKTSQHTRKDSLAGKAAYEKGYRDGKGFSTVPHGRLKKNQ
;
A
#
# COMPACT_ATOMS: atom_id res chain seq x y z
N MET A 1 8.17 3.61 32.47
CA MET A 1 8.42 3.95 31.05
C MET A 1 7.17 4.66 30.57
N SER A 2 7.30 5.91 30.11
CA SER A 2 6.14 6.66 29.62
C SER A 2 5.60 5.97 28.37
N VAL A 3 4.38 5.43 28.44
CA VAL A 3 3.67 4.90 27.27
C VAL A 3 3.51 6.04 26.27
N ASP A 4 3.83 5.79 25.00
CA ASP A 4 3.69 6.78 23.95
C ASP A 4 2.21 7.19 23.84
N GLU A 5 1.95 8.47 24.08
CA GLU A 5 0.61 9.05 24.14
C GLU A 5 -0.10 8.93 22.75
N LYS A 6 0.66 8.79 21.65
CA LYS A 6 0.13 8.41 20.33
C LYS A 6 -0.48 7.00 20.31
N VAL A 7 0.11 6.07 21.04
CA VAL A 7 -0.38 4.68 21.12
C VAL A 7 -1.66 4.64 21.93
N LEU A 8 -1.72 5.38 23.05
CA LEU A 8 -2.95 5.53 23.86
C LEU A 8 -4.10 6.14 23.03
N HIS A 9 -3.81 7.17 22.22
CA HIS A 9 -4.80 7.75 21.31
C HIS A 9 -5.34 6.74 20.29
N LYS A 10 -4.46 5.93 19.68
CA LYS A 10 -4.88 4.88 18.73
C LYS A 10 -5.76 3.83 19.38
N VAL A 11 -5.40 3.36 20.58
CA VAL A 11 -6.19 2.39 21.34
C VAL A 11 -7.59 2.95 21.63
N ARG A 12 -7.69 4.19 22.09
CA ARG A 12 -9.01 4.84 22.30
C ARG A 12 -9.82 4.98 21.04
N ALA A 13 -9.19 5.39 19.94
CA ALA A 13 -9.88 5.51 18.66
C ALA A 13 -10.47 4.16 18.22
N LEU A 14 -9.74 3.06 18.40
CA LEU A 14 -10.21 1.71 18.11
C LEU A 14 -11.33 1.26 19.06
N LEU A 15 -11.22 1.54 20.37
CA LEU A 15 -12.27 1.23 21.34
C LEU A 15 -13.54 2.05 21.10
N ASN A 16 -13.40 3.33 20.72
CA ASN A 16 -14.52 4.19 20.34
C ASN A 16 -15.17 3.72 19.05
N LEU A 17 -14.38 3.27 18.06
CA LEU A 17 -14.90 2.67 16.83
C LEU A 17 -15.69 1.39 17.14
N ALA A 18 -15.15 0.51 18.01
CA ALA A 18 -15.82 -0.71 18.41
C ALA A 18 -17.15 -0.46 19.15
N ARG A 19 -17.20 0.58 19.99
CA ARG A 19 -18.39 0.90 20.80
C ARG A 19 -19.44 1.71 20.05
N ASN A 20 -19.01 2.67 19.22
CA ASN A 20 -19.86 3.73 18.68
C ASN A 20 -19.87 3.80 17.15
N GLY A 21 -19.04 3.00 16.46
CA GLY A 21 -18.87 3.06 15.00
C GLY A 21 -19.97 2.39 14.18
N GLY A 22 -20.91 1.67 14.81
CA GLY A 22 -21.98 0.93 14.13
C GLY A 22 -22.66 -0.10 15.03
N ASP A 23 -23.17 -1.17 14.44
CA ASP A 23 -23.72 -2.31 15.18
C ASP A 23 -22.61 -3.00 16.00
N PRO A 24 -22.72 -3.08 17.35
CA PRO A 24 -21.73 -3.72 18.21
C PRO A 24 -21.46 -5.20 17.87
N GLU A 25 -22.41 -5.89 17.25
CA GLU A 25 -22.25 -7.30 16.84
C GLU A 25 -21.65 -7.48 15.44
N SER A 26 -21.42 -6.37 14.73
CA SER A 26 -20.79 -6.41 13.42
C SER A 26 -19.37 -7.01 13.51
N ASN A 27 -18.97 -7.72 12.45
CA ASN A 27 -17.59 -8.21 12.31
C ASN A 27 -16.56 -7.09 12.49
N GLU A 28 -16.95 -5.87 12.16
CA GLU A 28 -16.13 -4.68 12.20
C GLU A 28 -15.90 -4.15 13.62
N ALA A 29 -16.95 -4.05 14.44
CA ALA A 29 -16.83 -3.70 15.85
C ALA A 29 -15.97 -4.72 16.61
N LYS A 30 -16.16 -6.01 16.32
CA LYS A 30 -15.35 -7.12 16.86
C LYS A 30 -13.89 -7.01 16.43
N SER A 31 -13.63 -6.68 15.18
CA SER A 31 -12.28 -6.48 14.65
C SER A 31 -11.57 -5.27 15.27
N ALA A 32 -12.26 -4.15 15.40
CA ALA A 32 -11.72 -2.95 16.05
C ALA A 32 -11.35 -3.23 17.51
N LEU A 33 -12.21 -3.98 18.22
CA LEU A 33 -11.96 -4.40 19.60
C LEU A 33 -10.74 -5.34 19.70
N LEU A 34 -10.67 -6.37 18.86
CA LEU A 34 -9.52 -7.30 18.83
C LEU A 34 -8.22 -6.56 18.53
N MET A 35 -8.26 -5.58 17.62
CA MET A 35 -7.08 -4.79 17.28
C MET A 35 -6.66 -3.88 18.44
N ALA A 36 -7.61 -3.27 19.16
CA ALA A 36 -7.33 -2.49 20.37
C ALA A 36 -6.67 -3.37 21.44
N GLN A 37 -7.25 -4.54 21.72
CA GLN A 37 -6.72 -5.51 22.68
C GLN A 37 -5.30 -5.94 22.32
N ARG A 38 -5.05 -6.24 21.04
CA ARG A 38 -3.72 -6.58 20.55
C ARG A 38 -2.72 -5.44 20.75
N PHE A 39 -3.12 -4.21 20.42
CA PHE A 39 -2.27 -3.03 20.61
C PHE A 39 -1.95 -2.79 22.08
N MET A 40 -2.92 -2.96 22.97
CA MET A 40 -2.72 -2.88 24.41
C MET A 40 -1.71 -3.91 24.90
N ALA A 41 -1.87 -5.18 24.47
CA ALA A 41 -0.96 -6.26 24.85
C ALA A 41 0.47 -6.06 24.32
N GLU A 42 0.62 -5.65 23.06
CA GLU A 42 1.94 -5.42 22.44
C GLU A 42 2.70 -4.25 23.08
N ASN A 43 1.99 -3.26 23.63
CA ASN A 43 2.58 -2.06 24.23
C ASN A 43 2.52 -2.04 25.78
N GLY A 44 1.97 -3.08 26.40
CA GLY A 44 1.83 -3.18 27.87
C GLY A 44 0.91 -2.13 28.48
N ILE A 45 -0.16 -1.75 27.76
CA ILE A 45 -1.10 -0.70 28.16
C ILE A 45 -2.22 -1.29 28.99
N ASP A 46 -2.48 -0.70 30.15
CA ASP A 46 -3.60 -1.04 31.03
C ASP A 46 -4.81 -0.11 30.78
N GLU A 47 -6.03 -0.58 31.07
CA GLU A 47 -7.27 0.18 30.96
C GLU A 47 -7.24 1.48 31.78
N LEU A 48 -6.55 1.49 32.92
CA LEU A 48 -6.34 2.68 33.74
C LEU A 48 -5.59 3.78 32.98
N GLU A 49 -4.58 3.44 32.18
CA GLU A 49 -3.80 4.39 31.37
C GLU A 49 -4.63 4.97 30.22
N ILE A 50 -5.54 4.17 29.67
CA ILE A 50 -6.51 4.60 28.65
C ILE A 50 -7.51 5.58 29.24
N ASN A 51 -7.95 5.38 30.48
CA ASN A 51 -8.94 6.25 31.15
C ASN A 51 -8.31 7.52 31.74
N THR A 52 -7.03 7.49 32.12
CA THR A 52 -6.33 8.63 32.76
C THR A 52 -5.56 9.53 31.80
N SER A 53 -5.24 9.08 30.59
CA SER A 53 -4.72 9.99 29.57
C SER A 53 -5.74 11.12 29.34
N ARG A 54 -5.32 12.35 29.05
CA ARG A 54 -6.28 13.34 28.56
C ARG A 54 -6.58 13.01 27.10
N GLU A 55 -7.78 13.29 26.59
CA GLU A 55 -7.90 13.49 25.14
C GLU A 55 -7.03 14.70 24.82
N ALA A 56 -5.73 14.48 24.64
CA ALA A 56 -4.92 15.44 23.96
C ALA A 56 -5.58 15.58 22.59
N ASP A 57 -6.08 16.77 22.29
CA ASP A 57 -6.42 17.19 20.94
C ASP A 57 -5.13 17.09 20.13
N TYR A 58 -4.79 15.88 19.70
CA TYR A 58 -3.73 15.66 18.74
C TYR A 58 -4.15 16.39 17.50
N LYS A 59 -3.52 17.55 17.29
CA LYS A 59 -3.76 18.38 16.12
C LYS A 59 -3.37 17.53 14.91
N LYS A 60 -4.39 16.96 14.26
CA LYS A 60 -4.23 16.16 13.06
C LYS A 60 -3.46 16.98 12.03
N GLU A 61 -2.27 16.53 11.67
CA GLU A 61 -1.42 17.16 10.67
C GLU A 61 -1.65 16.45 9.34
N ILE A 62 -1.96 17.22 8.30
CA ILE A 62 -1.96 16.71 6.93
C ILE A 62 -0.53 16.76 6.42
N LEU A 63 -0.06 15.64 5.88
CA LEU A 63 1.12 15.61 5.05
C LEU A 63 0.71 15.45 3.59
N ASP A 64 1.33 16.26 2.74
CA ASP A 64 1.23 16.19 1.28
C ASP A 64 2.66 16.11 0.73
N ASP A 65 3.12 14.88 0.48
CA ASP A 65 4.52 14.61 0.15
C ASP A 65 4.66 13.79 -1.15
N TYR A 66 5.79 14.01 -1.82
CA TYR A 66 6.09 13.43 -3.12
C TYR A 66 6.84 12.10 -2.97
N ALA A 67 6.23 11.02 -3.46
CA ALA A 67 6.87 9.71 -3.50
C ALA A 67 7.88 9.57 -4.65
N THR A 68 7.82 10.46 -5.64
CA THR A 68 8.76 10.50 -6.76
C THR A 68 9.21 11.93 -7.04
N GLU A 69 10.41 12.08 -7.59
CA GLU A 69 10.81 13.31 -8.26
C GLU A 69 10.06 13.49 -9.59
N PHE A 70 10.23 14.65 -10.23
CA PHE A 70 9.72 14.87 -11.58
C PHE A 70 10.39 13.91 -12.58
N GLU A 71 9.60 12.99 -13.13
CA GLU A 71 10.07 11.98 -14.08
C GLU A 71 9.06 11.71 -15.20
N LYS A 72 9.46 10.93 -16.23
CA LYS A 72 8.52 10.33 -17.17
C LYS A 72 7.81 9.16 -16.49
N LEU A 73 6.81 9.49 -15.67
CA LEU A 73 6.17 8.55 -14.76
C LEU A 73 5.46 7.42 -15.53
N SER A 74 5.90 6.19 -15.27
CA SER A 74 5.34 4.99 -15.90
C SER A 74 3.88 4.77 -15.49
N TRP A 75 3.12 4.09 -16.36
CA TRP A 75 1.71 3.75 -16.13
C TRP A 75 1.54 2.97 -14.81
N TRP A 76 2.47 2.06 -14.51
CA TRP A 76 2.40 1.16 -13.37
C TRP A 76 2.70 1.85 -12.04
N LYS A 77 3.59 2.87 -12.01
CA LYS A 77 3.81 3.68 -10.81
C LYS A 77 2.54 4.40 -10.38
N LYS A 78 1.77 4.91 -11.35
CA LYS A 78 0.44 5.52 -11.08
C LYS A 78 -0.54 4.50 -10.50
N SER A 79 -0.58 3.29 -11.07
CA SER A 79 -1.43 2.21 -10.58
C SER A 79 -1.05 1.74 -9.18
N LEU A 80 0.25 1.56 -8.93
CA LEU A 80 0.77 1.18 -7.62
C LEU A 80 0.45 2.23 -6.56
N GLY A 81 0.63 3.52 -6.87
CA GLY A 81 0.29 4.60 -5.96
C GLY A 81 -1.18 4.59 -5.54
N LYS A 82 -2.09 4.30 -6.48
CA LYS A 82 -3.53 4.16 -6.17
C LYS A 82 -3.80 3.01 -5.20
N VAL A 83 -3.26 1.82 -5.47
CA VAL A 83 -3.45 0.62 -4.63
C VAL A 83 -2.92 0.87 -3.21
N ILE A 84 -1.73 1.48 -3.09
CA ILE A 84 -1.13 1.82 -1.79
C ILE A 84 -1.96 2.88 -1.07
N ALA A 85 -2.36 3.96 -1.75
CA ALA A 85 -3.13 5.04 -1.13
C ALA A 85 -4.45 4.55 -0.52
N GLN A 86 -5.13 3.62 -1.21
CA GLN A 86 -6.34 2.99 -0.70
C GLN A 86 -6.11 2.21 0.59
N ASN A 87 -4.98 1.49 0.70
CA ASN A 87 -4.66 0.69 1.88
C ASN A 87 -4.11 1.51 3.05
N PHE A 88 -3.56 2.70 2.81
CA PHE A 88 -3.01 3.58 3.85
C PHE A 88 -3.85 4.82 4.09
N ARG A 89 -5.17 4.80 3.84
CA ARG A 89 -6.09 5.93 4.16
C ARG A 89 -5.68 7.28 3.51
N CYS A 90 -4.92 7.23 2.43
CA CYS A 90 -4.39 8.41 1.73
C CYS A 90 -5.05 8.61 0.38
N TYR A 91 -4.99 9.81 -0.16
CA TYR A 91 -5.15 10.06 -1.58
C TYR A 91 -3.79 10.01 -2.27
N SER A 92 -3.76 9.45 -3.49
CA SER A 92 -2.63 9.65 -4.40
C SER A 92 -3.06 10.60 -5.52
N TYR A 93 -2.20 11.55 -5.89
CA TYR A 93 -2.43 12.40 -7.05
C TYR A 93 -1.14 12.67 -7.83
N LEU A 94 -1.30 13.30 -9.00
CA LEU A 94 -0.20 13.56 -9.93
C LEU A 94 0.00 15.06 -10.08
N ASN A 95 1.23 15.52 -9.86
CA ASN A 95 1.64 16.88 -10.16
C ASN A 95 2.45 16.86 -11.47
N LYS A 96 2.02 17.65 -12.46
CA LYS A 96 2.61 17.70 -13.80
C LYS A 96 3.28 19.05 -14.03
N CYS A 97 4.52 19.03 -14.48
CA CYS A 97 5.27 20.23 -14.84
C CYS A 97 6.13 19.94 -16.07
N ASN A 98 6.04 20.77 -17.11
CA ASN A 98 6.88 20.72 -18.32
C ASN A 98 7.01 19.32 -18.96
N GLY A 99 5.93 18.55 -19.01
CA GLY A 99 5.92 17.18 -19.55
C GLY A 99 6.46 16.10 -18.61
N TYR A 100 6.95 16.47 -17.44
CA TYR A 100 7.32 15.57 -16.35
C TYR A 100 6.16 15.44 -15.35
N THR A 101 6.14 14.34 -14.61
CA THR A 101 5.12 14.05 -13.62
C THR A 101 5.77 13.51 -12.37
N ARG A 102 5.29 13.95 -11.20
CA ARG A 102 5.59 13.35 -9.92
C ARG A 102 4.31 12.85 -9.24
N LEU A 103 4.44 11.80 -8.45
CA LEU A 103 3.35 11.21 -7.68
C LEU A 103 3.43 11.67 -6.23
N ALA A 104 2.31 12.12 -5.69
CA ALA A 104 2.18 12.55 -4.30
C ALA A 104 1.20 11.66 -3.54
N PHE A 105 1.42 11.54 -2.23
CA PHE A 105 0.46 11.02 -1.27
C PHE A 105 0.03 12.14 -0.32
N MET A 106 -1.28 12.27 -0.13
CA MET A 106 -1.85 13.19 0.85
C MET A 106 -2.77 12.44 1.81
N GLY A 107 -2.49 12.59 3.10
CA GLY A 107 -3.19 11.92 4.18
C GLY A 107 -2.84 12.55 5.52
N LEU A 108 -3.29 11.92 6.61
CA LEU A 108 -2.71 12.22 7.93
C LEU A 108 -1.22 11.88 7.88
N LYS A 109 -0.40 12.66 8.60
CA LYS A 109 1.05 12.56 8.55
C LYS A 109 1.58 11.12 8.66
N GLU A 110 1.14 10.39 9.68
CA GLU A 110 1.58 9.01 9.90
C GLU A 110 1.19 8.08 8.73
N ASP A 111 -0.02 8.26 8.19
CA ASP A 111 -0.56 7.46 7.10
C ASP A 111 0.20 7.73 5.78
N ALA A 112 0.46 9.00 5.48
CA ALA A 112 1.14 9.44 4.27
C ALA A 112 2.64 9.11 4.27
N GLU A 113 3.33 9.26 5.41
CA GLU A 113 4.74 8.85 5.56
C GLU A 113 4.92 7.36 5.26
N ILE A 114 4.05 6.52 5.85
CA ILE A 114 4.09 5.07 5.61
C ILE A 114 3.74 4.76 4.16
N ALA A 115 2.77 5.44 3.54
CA ALA A 115 2.42 5.24 2.14
C ALA A 115 3.60 5.56 1.19
N VAL A 116 4.35 6.63 1.45
CA VAL A 116 5.56 6.99 0.68
C VAL A 116 6.64 5.92 0.82
N ILE A 117 6.89 5.44 2.04
CA ILE A 117 7.88 4.37 2.31
C ILE A 117 7.46 3.07 1.62
N ALA A 118 6.20 2.66 1.78
CA ALA A 118 5.64 1.47 1.15
C ALA A 118 5.74 1.55 -0.38
N PHE A 119 5.47 2.71 -0.96
CA PHE A 119 5.60 2.94 -2.40
C PHE A 119 7.02 2.77 -2.91
N LYS A 120 8.01 3.34 -2.21
CA LYS A 120 9.43 3.20 -2.56
C LYS A 120 9.85 1.74 -2.48
N PHE A 121 9.53 1.06 -1.37
CA PHE A 121 9.88 -0.35 -1.18
C PHE A 121 9.21 -1.29 -2.20
N ALA A 122 7.93 -1.06 -2.50
CA ALA A 122 7.21 -1.80 -3.54
C ALA A 122 7.81 -1.55 -4.93
N THR A 123 8.17 -0.31 -5.26
CA THR A 123 8.82 0.06 -6.52
C THR A 123 10.12 -0.72 -6.73
N ASP A 124 10.96 -0.82 -5.69
CA ASP A 124 12.23 -1.54 -5.78
C ASP A 124 12.03 -3.05 -5.84
N SER A 125 11.05 -3.57 -5.10
CA SER A 125 10.65 -4.99 -5.15
C SER A 125 10.16 -5.40 -6.54
N ILE A 126 9.31 -4.58 -7.17
CA ILE A 126 8.84 -4.78 -8.55
C ILE A 126 10.03 -4.80 -9.51
N ARG A 127 10.95 -3.83 -9.39
CA ARG A 127 12.13 -3.74 -10.27
C ARG A 127 13.00 -4.99 -10.17
N LEU A 128 13.38 -5.36 -8.95
CA LEU A 128 14.21 -6.53 -8.69
C LEU A 128 13.57 -7.80 -9.24
N GLY A 129 12.30 -8.05 -8.90
CA GLY A 129 11.59 -9.23 -9.34
C GLY A 129 11.38 -9.30 -10.85
N ALA A 130 11.06 -8.16 -11.49
CA ALA A 130 10.93 -8.07 -12.94
C ALA A 130 12.25 -8.34 -13.65
N ASP A 131 13.37 -7.82 -13.13
CA ASP A 131 14.69 -8.02 -13.73
C ASP A 131 15.16 -9.48 -13.62
N LEU A 132 14.90 -10.12 -12.47
CA LEU A 132 15.13 -11.56 -12.28
C LEU A 132 14.30 -12.40 -13.24
N PHE A 133 12.99 -12.13 -13.34
CA PHE A 133 12.11 -12.83 -14.27
C PHE A 133 12.59 -12.67 -15.72
N MET A 134 12.90 -11.44 -16.13
CA MET A 134 13.35 -11.14 -17.49
C MET A 134 14.71 -11.74 -17.82
N LYS A 135 15.61 -11.92 -16.83
CA LYS A 135 16.86 -12.66 -17.02
C LYS A 135 16.58 -14.11 -17.43
N ASN A 136 15.72 -14.81 -16.69
CA ASN A 136 15.37 -16.20 -16.99
C ASN A 136 14.65 -16.33 -18.33
N TYR A 137 13.65 -15.48 -18.58
CA TYR A 137 12.93 -15.45 -19.85
C TYR A 137 13.86 -15.27 -21.06
N ARG A 138 14.84 -14.36 -21.00
CA ARG A 138 15.80 -14.14 -22.10
C ARG A 138 16.69 -15.36 -22.33
N MET A 139 17.11 -16.05 -21.27
CA MET A 139 17.94 -17.25 -21.39
C MET A 139 17.15 -18.42 -21.98
N GLU A 140 15.93 -18.66 -21.50
CA GLU A 140 15.05 -19.72 -22.01
C GLU A 140 14.68 -19.48 -23.47
N TYR A 141 14.30 -18.23 -23.82
CA TYR A 141 13.97 -17.87 -25.19
C TYR A 141 15.16 -18.09 -26.13
N LEU A 142 16.38 -17.70 -25.73
CA LEU A 142 17.58 -17.93 -26.55
C LEU A 142 17.86 -19.42 -26.77
N LYS A 143 17.66 -20.25 -25.75
CA LYS A 143 17.85 -21.71 -25.85
C LYS A 143 16.84 -22.36 -26.80
N LEU A 144 15.58 -21.92 -26.77
CA LEU A 144 14.50 -22.51 -27.57
C LEU A 144 14.49 -22.00 -29.00
N GLU A 145 14.71 -20.70 -29.20
CA GLU A 145 14.50 -20.01 -30.49
C GLU A 145 15.82 -19.71 -31.22
N GLY A 146 16.98 -19.94 -30.59
CA GLY A 146 18.31 -19.65 -31.16
C GLY A 146 18.62 -18.15 -31.31
N GLN A 147 17.72 -17.26 -30.90
CA GLN A 147 17.86 -15.81 -31.00
C GLN A 147 17.30 -15.08 -29.78
N ARG A 148 17.61 -13.79 -29.63
CA ARG A 148 17.05 -12.97 -28.54
C ARG A 148 15.60 -12.54 -28.85
N PRO A 149 14.73 -12.43 -27.84
CA PRO A 149 13.39 -11.89 -28.04
C PRO A 149 13.47 -10.41 -28.44
N SER A 150 12.57 -9.99 -29.33
CA SER A 150 12.44 -8.58 -29.72
C SER A 150 12.21 -7.65 -28.53
N LEU A 151 12.56 -6.37 -28.67
CA LEU A 151 12.31 -5.36 -27.65
C LEU A 151 10.82 -5.25 -27.29
N THR A 152 9.92 -5.39 -28.27
CA THR A 152 8.47 -5.37 -28.06
C THR A 152 7.99 -6.57 -27.25
N GLN A 153 8.53 -7.77 -27.50
CA GLN A 153 8.25 -8.95 -26.65
C GLN A 153 8.75 -8.73 -25.22
N GLN A 154 10.00 -8.27 -25.07
CA GLN A 154 10.57 -8.04 -23.75
C GLN A 154 9.76 -7.02 -22.94
N ARG A 155 9.36 -5.90 -23.55
CA ARG A 155 8.51 -4.89 -22.92
C ARG A 155 7.15 -5.44 -22.52
N GLY A 156 6.50 -6.20 -23.41
CA GLY A 156 5.19 -6.81 -23.12
C GLY A 156 5.24 -7.79 -21.96
N VAL A 157 6.21 -8.72 -21.96
CA VAL A 157 6.39 -9.71 -20.89
C VAL A 157 6.71 -9.03 -19.55
N ARG A 158 7.59 -8.02 -19.56
CA ARG A 158 7.89 -7.23 -18.35
C ARG A 158 6.66 -6.49 -17.83
N ASN A 159 5.86 -5.87 -18.70
CA ASN A 159 4.64 -5.18 -18.28
C ASN A 159 3.62 -6.14 -17.65
N ASN A 160 3.45 -7.35 -18.21
CA ASN A 160 2.57 -8.35 -17.62
C ASN A 160 3.05 -8.78 -16.22
N TYR A 161 4.36 -8.94 -16.00
CA TYR A 161 4.91 -9.19 -14.66
C TYR A 161 4.54 -8.08 -13.67
N VAL A 162 4.77 -6.83 -14.06
CA VAL A 162 4.50 -5.67 -13.20
C VAL A 162 3.01 -5.53 -12.91
N GLU A 163 2.16 -5.74 -13.92
CA GLU A 163 0.70 -5.77 -13.76
C GLU A 163 0.27 -6.85 -12.76
N GLY A 164 0.79 -8.07 -12.93
CA GLY A 164 0.54 -9.18 -12.02
C GLY A 164 0.92 -8.83 -10.60
N TRP A 165 2.10 -8.25 -10.41
CA TRP A 165 2.59 -7.83 -9.09
C TRP A 165 1.65 -6.85 -8.39
N ILE A 166 1.18 -5.82 -9.11
CA ILE A 166 0.24 -4.85 -8.54
C ILE A 166 -1.11 -5.51 -8.22
N SER A 167 -1.62 -6.37 -9.10
CA SER A 167 -2.85 -7.14 -8.83
C SER A 167 -2.70 -8.07 -7.62
N GLY A 168 -1.53 -8.68 -7.43
CA GLY A 168 -1.22 -9.52 -6.29
C GLY A 168 -1.25 -8.76 -4.97
N LEU A 169 -0.64 -7.56 -4.96
CA LEU A 169 -0.66 -6.66 -3.81
C LEU A 169 -2.08 -6.21 -3.46
N GLU A 170 -2.85 -5.80 -4.47
CA GLU A 170 -4.25 -5.39 -4.29
C GLU A 170 -5.11 -6.53 -3.72
N ALA A 171 -4.94 -7.75 -4.24
CA ALA A 171 -5.62 -8.93 -3.73
C ALA A 171 -5.22 -9.27 -2.29
N GLN A 172 -3.95 -9.08 -1.92
CA GLN A 172 -3.48 -9.26 -0.55
C GLN A 172 -4.14 -8.26 0.40
N TYR A 173 -4.19 -6.97 0.03
CA TYR A 173 -4.85 -5.94 0.83
C TYR A 173 -6.35 -6.22 0.98
N ALA A 174 -7.04 -6.59 -0.10
CA ALA A 174 -8.46 -6.96 -0.04
C ALA A 174 -8.69 -8.18 0.87
N GLN A 175 -7.80 -9.18 0.82
CA GLN A 175 -7.88 -10.36 1.69
C GLN A 175 -7.67 -9.98 3.17
N GLN A 176 -6.73 -9.08 3.48
CA GLN A 176 -6.52 -8.58 4.85
C GLN A 176 -7.75 -7.85 5.36
N VAL A 177 -8.34 -6.96 4.55
CA VAL A 177 -9.56 -6.23 4.91
C VAL A 177 -10.73 -7.18 5.16
N SER A 178 -10.91 -8.19 4.32
CA SER A 178 -12.01 -9.15 4.46
C SER A 178 -11.82 -10.08 5.67
N LYS A 179 -10.59 -10.53 5.94
CA LYS A 179 -10.31 -11.48 7.03
C LYS A 179 -10.32 -10.79 8.40
N GLU A 180 -9.73 -9.61 8.47
CA GLU A 180 -9.55 -8.87 9.71
C GLU A 180 -10.63 -7.80 9.90
N GLY A 181 -11.63 -7.68 9.01
CA GLY A 181 -12.75 -6.75 9.15
C GLY A 181 -12.37 -5.26 9.09
N TRP A 182 -11.26 -4.89 8.47
CA TRP A 182 -10.70 -3.52 8.49
C TRP A 182 -11.42 -2.49 7.59
N GLY A 183 -12.63 -2.79 7.14
CA GLY A 183 -13.36 -1.96 6.17
C GLY A 183 -13.49 -0.49 6.59
N LEU A 184 -13.96 -0.21 7.81
CA LEU A 184 -14.07 1.17 8.31
C LEU A 184 -12.74 1.72 8.85
N VAL A 185 -11.81 0.87 9.27
CA VAL A 185 -10.47 1.30 9.74
C VAL A 185 -9.70 1.98 8.61
N LEU A 186 -9.87 1.51 7.37
CA LEU A 186 -9.22 2.09 6.18
C LEU A 186 -9.94 3.34 5.61
N VAL A 187 -11.00 3.81 6.26
CA VAL A 187 -11.67 5.06 5.86
C VAL A 187 -10.76 6.26 6.15
N LYS A 188 -10.71 7.16 5.17
CA LYS A 188 -9.92 8.39 5.24
C LYS A 188 -10.53 9.34 6.26
N ASP A 189 -9.68 10.05 6.98
CA ASP A 189 -10.13 11.05 7.93
C ASP A 189 -10.90 12.19 7.22
N ALA A 190 -11.90 12.77 7.89
CA ALA A 190 -12.69 13.88 7.35
C ALA A 190 -11.82 15.08 6.95
N LEU A 191 -10.76 15.37 7.71
CA LEU A 191 -9.79 16.42 7.39
C LEU A 191 -9.08 16.14 6.06
N VAL A 192 -8.68 14.88 5.83
CA VAL A 192 -8.05 14.43 4.58
C VAL A 192 -9.01 14.58 3.41
N ILE A 193 -10.27 14.17 3.58
CA ILE A 193 -11.31 14.29 2.53
C ILE A 193 -11.54 15.76 2.16
N GLN A 194 -11.70 16.64 3.16
CA GLN A 194 -11.96 18.05 2.92
C GLN A 194 -10.75 18.73 2.27
N THR A 195 -9.54 18.45 2.75
CA THR A 195 -8.30 18.99 2.18
C THR A 195 -8.13 18.56 0.72
N TYR A 196 -8.41 17.29 0.39
CA TYR A 196 -8.34 16.81 -0.99
C TYR A 196 -9.33 17.52 -1.91
N LYS A 197 -10.56 17.75 -1.44
CA LYS A 197 -11.59 18.48 -2.22
C LYS A 197 -11.16 19.92 -2.50
N ASN A 198 -10.57 20.59 -1.51
CA ASN A 198 -10.10 21.97 -1.63
C ASN A 198 -8.91 22.14 -2.59
N MET A 199 -8.22 21.07 -2.98
CA MET A 199 -7.14 21.12 -3.98
C MET A 199 -7.64 21.26 -5.42
N GLU A 200 -8.95 21.07 -5.66
CA GLU A 200 -9.60 21.26 -6.98
C GLU A 200 -8.89 20.52 -8.14
N LEU A 201 -8.37 19.32 -7.85
CA LEU A 201 -7.59 18.55 -8.82
C LEU A 201 -8.44 18.09 -10.00
N GLY A 202 -7.95 18.33 -11.22
CA GLY A 202 -8.57 17.85 -12.45
C GLY A 202 -8.56 16.32 -12.57
N ARG A 203 -9.55 15.76 -13.27
CA ARG A 203 -9.60 14.31 -13.55
C ARG A 203 -8.41 13.87 -14.41
N GLY A 204 -7.60 12.97 -13.88
CA GLY A 204 -6.52 12.32 -14.63
C GLY A 204 -7.05 11.31 -15.65
N LYS A 205 -6.27 11.05 -16.71
CA LYS A 205 -6.52 9.93 -17.61
C LYS A 205 -6.14 8.62 -16.93
N THR A 206 -6.96 7.58 -17.13
CA THR A 206 -6.64 6.22 -16.69
C THR A 206 -5.34 5.75 -17.37
N SER A 207 -4.42 5.22 -16.58
CA SER A 207 -3.26 4.50 -17.10
C SER A 207 -3.73 3.29 -17.91
N GLN A 208 -3.33 3.21 -19.17
CA GLN A 208 -3.61 2.05 -20.02
C GLN A 208 -2.30 1.40 -20.45
N HIS A 209 -2.25 0.08 -20.36
CA HIS A 209 -1.32 -0.76 -21.09
C HIS A 209 -2.08 -1.96 -21.63
N THR A 210 -1.61 -2.51 -22.74
CA THR A 210 -2.18 -3.74 -23.30
C THR A 210 -1.43 -4.92 -22.74
N ARG A 211 -2.15 -5.83 -22.08
CA ARG A 211 -1.60 -7.12 -21.65
C ARG A 211 -1.21 -7.91 -22.90
N LYS A 212 -0.01 -8.48 -22.89
CA LYS A 212 0.44 -9.33 -23.99
C LYS A 212 -0.14 -10.73 -23.83
N ASP A 213 -0.94 -11.17 -24.80
CA ASP A 213 -1.47 -12.54 -24.84
C ASP A 213 -0.44 -13.49 -25.45
N SER A 214 0.54 -13.86 -24.65
CA SER A 214 1.51 -14.92 -24.96
C SER A 214 1.71 -15.83 -23.76
N LEU A 215 2.17 -17.06 -23.97
CA LEU A 215 2.46 -18.00 -22.88
C LEU A 215 3.42 -17.38 -21.84
N ALA A 216 4.52 -16.80 -22.31
CA ALA A 216 5.46 -16.08 -21.46
C ALA A 216 4.83 -14.87 -20.76
N GLY A 217 3.90 -14.18 -21.41
CA GLY A 217 3.14 -13.08 -20.82
C GLY A 217 2.21 -13.55 -19.69
N LYS A 218 1.55 -14.70 -19.85
CA LYS A 218 0.69 -15.30 -18.81
C LYS A 218 1.53 -15.75 -17.61
N ALA A 219 2.62 -16.47 -17.87
CA ALA A 219 3.57 -16.89 -16.83
C ALA A 219 4.18 -15.70 -16.06
N ALA A 220 4.49 -14.60 -16.78
CA ALA A 220 4.97 -13.37 -16.18
C ALA A 220 3.93 -12.76 -15.22
N TYR A 221 2.68 -12.66 -15.66
CA TYR A 221 1.59 -12.16 -14.83
C TYR A 221 1.39 -13.02 -13.57
N GLU A 222 1.34 -14.34 -13.71
CA GLU A 222 1.16 -15.26 -12.58
C GLU A 222 2.32 -15.22 -11.58
N LYS A 223 3.57 -15.11 -12.07
CA LYS A 223 4.73 -14.95 -11.19
C LYS A 223 4.67 -13.61 -10.47
N GLY A 224 4.41 -12.53 -11.21
CA GLY A 224 4.21 -11.20 -10.63
C GLY A 224 3.15 -11.22 -9.55
N TYR A 225 1.98 -11.79 -9.83
CA TYR A 225 0.87 -11.91 -8.88
C TYR A 225 1.25 -12.61 -7.59
N ARG A 226 1.97 -13.74 -7.67
CA ARG A 226 2.46 -14.42 -6.47
C ARG A 226 3.45 -13.56 -5.68
N ASP A 227 4.36 -12.88 -6.38
CA ASP A 227 5.37 -12.02 -5.73
C ASP A 227 4.74 -10.79 -5.07
N GLY A 228 3.73 -10.20 -5.72
CA GLY A 228 2.96 -9.09 -5.16
C GLY A 228 2.09 -9.51 -3.99
N LYS A 229 1.45 -10.67 -4.07
CA LYS A 229 0.62 -11.21 -2.97
C LYS A 229 1.46 -11.62 -1.75
N GLY A 230 2.72 -11.98 -1.96
CA GLY A 230 3.68 -12.29 -0.90
C GLY A 230 4.41 -11.08 -0.33
N PHE A 231 4.09 -9.86 -0.79
CA PHE A 231 4.78 -8.65 -0.36
C PHE A 231 4.37 -8.26 1.06
N SER A 232 5.31 -8.28 2.00
CA SER A 232 5.08 -7.79 3.36
C SER A 232 5.86 -6.50 3.57
N THR A 233 5.17 -5.42 3.93
CA THR A 233 5.77 -4.14 4.37
C THR A 233 6.31 -4.21 5.79
N VAL A 234 5.98 -5.25 6.55
CA VAL A 234 6.61 -5.51 7.85
C VAL A 234 8.02 -6.03 7.57
N PRO A 235 9.09 -5.31 7.97
CA PRO A 235 10.42 -5.88 7.95
C PRO A 235 10.36 -7.10 8.85
N HIS A 236 10.43 -8.29 8.27
CA HIS A 236 10.73 -9.47 9.05
C HIS A 236 12.20 -9.33 9.45
N GLY A 237 12.45 -8.56 10.50
CA GLY A 237 13.65 -8.76 11.30
C GLY A 237 13.66 -10.25 11.61
N ARG A 238 14.61 -10.97 11.01
CA ARG A 238 14.81 -12.39 11.30
C ARG A 238 15.09 -12.49 12.79
N LEU A 239 14.07 -12.81 13.58
CA LEU A 239 14.28 -13.21 14.96
C LEU A 239 15.00 -14.55 14.89
N LYS A 240 16.28 -14.52 15.29
CA LYS A 240 17.02 -15.73 15.62
C LYS A 240 16.21 -16.43 16.73
N LYS A 241 15.68 -17.61 16.45
CA LYS A 241 15.24 -18.50 17.53
C LYS A 241 16.49 -18.85 18.31
N ASN A 242 16.67 -18.23 19.47
CA ASN A 242 17.62 -18.76 20.44
C ASN A 242 16.96 -20.02 21.02
N GLN A 243 17.68 -21.13 20.85
CA GLN A 243 17.45 -22.36 21.60
C GLN A 243 17.69 -22.13 23.08
#